data_AF-A0A2V5N773-F1
#
_entry.id   AF-A0A2V5N773-F1
#
_cell.length_a   1.000
_cell.length_b   1.000
_cell.length_c   1.000
_cell.angle_alpha   90.00
_cell.angle_beta   90.00
_cell.angle_gamma   90.00
#
_symmetry.space_group_name_H-M   'P 1'
#
loop_
_entity.id
_entity.type
_entity.pdbx_description
1 polymer ?
#
loop_
_entity_poly.entity_id
_entity_poly.type
_entity_poly.pdbx_seq_one_letter_code
_entity_poly.pdbx_strand_id
1 'polypeptide(L)'
;MKATPRLQNKRNWISPTLKCPAARNSAFVFVACLGIWLPRAYGAVLVDLDATPLAAGSLTNWANNGSIAGNFTSAGTVVPQVATLDGVKGVSFLGGTAGANGTHYLGPVAPSSVTAGSSRSIEAWVYNPSAQAEETVFAWGRRGGPDGTNLSFGHGTDPSFGAVGHWGTPDVGWNSNIVFGRWTYIAYTYDGSTATVYKDGEVANSESVTLSTFDVDTAGNPLHFRIARQNAAGGTPSGVGVGEITIAKIRVHDTALEATAIKAKYDQEKAQFGLVDSDNDGMPDWFERRYSTFLNPNDPSDASKDQDNDGLTNLREFQLGTVPNNPDTDGDGLLDGAEVNRMVNGQPAPTDPLKADTDGDGLSDKVETGTGKFVSANDTGSDPLKADTDGDGFGDLQEVFGSSDPNTATSVPGPIRPALVCLDEQRHGGECVHGSSRRAGESRNHCRCQGRHPGWPQQLLYRTDRAGIPRRERQSNS
;
A
#
# COMPACT_ATOMS: atom_id res chain seq x y z
N MET A 1 -63.71 -19.69 53.05
CA MET A 1 -64.72 -19.70 54.13
C MET A 1 -64.82 -18.30 54.71
N LYS A 2 -66.05 -17.82 54.92
CA LYS A 2 -66.41 -16.52 55.48
C LYS A 2 -65.82 -16.34 56.89
N ALA A 3 -65.38 -15.13 57.24
CA ALA A 3 -65.92 -14.33 58.35
C ALA A 3 -64.95 -13.21 58.75
N THR A 4 -65.38 -11.97 58.54
CA THR A 4 -65.07 -10.81 59.41
C THR A 4 -66.02 -10.89 60.63
N PRO A 5 -65.75 -10.25 61.81
CA PRO A 5 -66.05 -8.80 61.91
C PRO A 5 -65.34 -7.98 63.04
N ARG A 6 -65.39 -6.63 62.85
CA ARG A 6 -65.75 -5.54 63.82
C ARG A 6 -64.84 -5.28 65.06
N LEU A 7 -64.50 -4.04 65.47
CA LEU A 7 -65.27 -2.79 65.70
C LEU A 7 -64.33 -1.56 65.72
N GLN A 8 -64.67 -0.43 65.06
CA GLN A 8 -65.12 0.88 65.60
C GLN A 8 -64.09 1.67 66.46
N ASN A 9 -63.91 3.00 66.41
CA ASN A 9 -64.66 4.13 65.82
C ASN A 9 -63.81 5.44 65.85
N LYS A 10 -63.93 6.24 64.77
CA LYS A 10 -64.11 7.73 64.69
C LYS A 10 -63.08 8.72 65.29
N ARG A 11 -62.52 9.60 64.42
CA ARG A 11 -62.90 11.02 64.10
C ARG A 11 -61.81 11.64 63.17
N ASN A 12 -62.03 11.95 61.87
CA ASN A 12 -62.59 13.19 61.23
C ASN A 12 -61.79 14.48 61.57
N TRP A 13 -61.23 15.35 60.70
CA TRP A 13 -61.27 15.75 59.26
C TRP A 13 -59.89 16.42 58.91
N ILE A 14 -59.34 16.61 57.70
CA ILE A 14 -59.67 17.51 56.56
C ILE A 14 -58.63 17.21 55.42
N SER A 15 -59.05 17.14 54.15
CA SER A 15 -58.18 17.12 52.93
C SER A 15 -57.93 18.56 52.42
N PRO A 16 -56.89 18.90 51.61
CA PRO A 16 -56.83 18.44 50.21
C PRO A 16 -55.43 18.27 49.58
N THR A 17 -55.40 17.44 48.52
CA THR A 17 -54.53 17.43 47.32
C THR A 17 -53.28 18.32 47.28
N LEU A 18 -52.09 17.69 47.17
CA LEU A 18 -50.90 18.31 46.59
C LEU A 18 -50.71 17.87 45.12
N LYS A 19 -50.78 18.86 44.23
CA LYS A 19 -50.15 18.84 42.90
C LYS A 19 -48.67 19.17 43.05
N CYS A 20 -47.87 18.56 42.19
CA CYS A 20 -46.43 18.77 41.97
C CYS A 20 -46.01 20.24 41.91
N PRO A 21 -44.76 20.54 42.32
CA PRO A 21 -43.87 21.25 41.41
C PRO A 21 -42.52 20.53 41.27
N ALA A 22 -42.00 20.57 40.04
CA ALA A 22 -40.67 20.15 39.68
C ALA A 22 -39.60 20.98 40.41
N ALA A 23 -38.63 20.30 41.03
CA ALA A 23 -37.33 20.89 41.34
C ALA A 23 -36.27 19.80 41.42
N ARG A 24 -35.16 20.07 40.72
CA ARG A 24 -33.93 19.29 40.58
C ARG A 24 -33.39 18.87 41.96
N ASN A 25 -33.01 17.60 42.10
CA ASN A 25 -32.08 17.18 43.14
C ASN A 25 -31.03 16.25 42.56
N SER A 26 -29.80 16.76 42.60
CA SER A 26 -28.55 16.08 42.30
C SER A 26 -28.41 14.84 43.19
N ALA A 27 -28.24 13.67 42.56
CA ALA A 27 -27.84 12.47 43.28
C ALA A 27 -26.34 12.56 43.59
N PHE A 28 -26.00 12.78 44.86
CA PHE A 28 -24.68 12.45 45.39
C PHE A 28 -24.56 10.92 45.40
N VAL A 29 -23.70 10.39 44.54
CA VAL A 29 -23.26 8.99 44.61
C VAL A 29 -22.06 8.93 45.54
N PHE A 30 -22.22 8.21 46.66
CA PHE A 30 -21.11 7.79 47.51
C PHE A 30 -20.28 6.76 46.71
N VAL A 31 -19.09 7.17 46.27
CA VAL A 31 -18.10 6.25 45.66
C VAL A 31 -17.38 5.55 46.80
N ALA A 32 -17.66 4.26 46.98
CA ALA A 32 -16.80 3.37 47.75
C ALA A 32 -15.58 3.03 46.89
N CYS A 33 -14.40 3.45 47.34
CA CYS A 33 -13.11 3.11 46.75
C CYS A 33 -12.86 1.59 46.80
N LEU A 34 -13.18 0.89 45.72
CA LEU A 34 -12.42 -0.28 45.27
C LEU A 34 -11.54 0.21 44.13
N GLY A 35 -10.24 -0.01 44.21
CA GLY A 35 -9.23 0.46 43.26
C GLY A 35 -9.36 -0.16 41.87
N ILE A 36 -10.45 0.17 41.18
CA ILE A 36 -10.61 -0.03 39.75
C ILE A 36 -9.92 1.17 39.12
N TRP A 37 -8.78 0.92 38.50
CA TRP A 37 -8.20 1.83 37.50
C TRP A 37 -9.27 2.02 36.42
N LEU A 38 -10.05 3.10 36.51
CA LEU A 38 -10.84 3.55 35.37
C LEU A 38 -9.81 3.98 34.32
N PRO A 39 -9.75 3.35 33.13
CA PRO A 39 -8.87 3.83 32.08
C PRO A 39 -9.17 5.32 31.88
N ARG A 40 -8.08 6.10 31.83
CA ARG A 40 -8.07 7.53 31.54
C ARG A 40 -9.11 7.81 30.44
N ALA A 41 -9.99 8.79 30.69
CA ALA A 41 -11.15 9.08 29.85
C ALA A 41 -10.77 9.00 28.36
N TYR A 42 -11.36 8.03 27.64
CA TYR A 42 -11.29 7.98 26.19
C TYR A 42 -11.85 9.32 25.68
N GLY A 43 -11.05 10.09 24.93
CA GLY A 43 -11.48 11.34 24.33
C GLY A 43 -12.74 11.16 23.48
N ALA A 44 -13.40 12.29 23.15
CA ALA A 44 -14.58 12.26 22.33
C ALA A 44 -14.26 11.68 20.94
N VAL A 45 -15.08 10.73 20.48
CA VAL A 45 -15.05 10.26 19.10
C VAL A 45 -15.72 11.34 18.25
N LEU A 46 -14.93 12.12 17.54
CA LEU A 46 -15.41 13.22 16.70
C LEU A 46 -16.01 12.68 15.40
N VAL A 47 -15.28 11.77 14.76
CA VAL A 47 -15.69 11.10 13.52
C VAL A 47 -15.80 9.60 13.80
N ASP A 48 -16.90 8.99 13.36
CA ASP A 48 -17.12 7.54 13.40
C ASP A 48 -17.85 7.11 12.12
N LEU A 49 -17.10 6.52 11.20
CA LEU A 49 -17.55 6.04 9.91
C LEU A 49 -17.46 4.52 9.89
N ASP A 50 -18.55 3.85 9.55
CA ASP A 50 -18.58 2.39 9.38
C ASP A 50 -19.33 2.03 8.08
N ALA A 51 -18.61 1.41 7.14
CA ALA A 51 -19.15 0.96 5.87
C ALA A 51 -19.62 -0.50 5.91
N THR A 52 -19.22 -1.26 6.92
CA THR A 52 -19.51 -2.70 7.01
C THR A 52 -21.01 -3.03 7.00
N PRO A 53 -21.93 -2.23 7.61
CA PRO A 53 -23.36 -2.50 7.51
C PRO A 53 -24.02 -1.94 6.25
N LEU A 54 -23.35 -1.10 5.46
CA LEU A 54 -23.95 -0.40 4.32
C LEU A 54 -24.30 -1.36 3.17
N ALA A 55 -25.21 -0.96 2.28
CA ALA A 55 -25.47 -1.70 1.04
C ALA A 55 -24.33 -1.48 0.04
N ALA A 56 -24.03 -2.49 -0.79
CA ALA A 56 -23.08 -2.35 -1.88
C ALA A 56 -23.60 -1.38 -2.96
N GLY A 57 -22.68 -0.70 -3.65
CA GLY A 57 -22.97 0.28 -4.70
C GLY A 57 -22.60 1.71 -4.32
N SER A 58 -23.11 2.69 -5.07
CA SER A 58 -22.64 4.08 -4.99
C SER A 58 -22.99 4.72 -3.65
N LEU A 59 -22.00 5.36 -3.02
CA LEU A 59 -22.16 6.06 -1.76
C LEU A 59 -21.88 7.54 -1.96
N THR A 60 -22.92 8.36 -2.06
CA THR A 60 -22.76 9.82 -2.17
C THR A 60 -22.53 10.46 -0.81
N ASN A 61 -23.18 9.95 0.24
CA ASN A 61 -23.11 10.48 1.59
C ASN A 61 -22.74 9.35 2.55
N TRP A 62 -21.60 9.46 3.21
CA TRP A 62 -21.20 8.58 4.28
C TRP A 62 -21.55 9.25 5.62
N ALA A 63 -22.54 8.68 6.32
CA ALA A 63 -23.03 9.21 7.57
C ALA A 63 -21.94 9.18 8.65
N ASN A 64 -21.73 10.32 9.31
CA ASN A 64 -20.88 10.40 10.49
C ASN A 64 -21.71 10.10 11.75
N ASN A 65 -21.34 9.05 12.48
CA ASN A 65 -21.96 8.70 13.76
C ASN A 65 -21.19 9.28 14.97
N GLY A 66 -20.10 10.00 14.71
CA GLY A 66 -19.33 10.69 15.74
C GLY A 66 -20.02 11.96 16.26
N SER A 67 -19.36 12.62 17.21
CA SER A 67 -19.91 13.78 17.92
C SER A 67 -19.93 15.08 17.11
N ILE A 68 -19.12 15.21 16.04
CA ILE A 68 -19.19 16.39 15.17
C ILE A 68 -20.35 16.28 14.17
N ALA A 69 -21.13 17.35 14.05
CA ALA A 69 -22.24 17.39 13.12
C ALA A 69 -21.78 17.45 11.65
N GLY A 70 -22.50 16.71 10.79
CA GLY A 70 -22.31 16.70 9.35
C GLY A 70 -21.72 15.39 8.83
N ASN A 71 -22.04 15.09 7.58
CA ASN A 71 -21.63 13.85 6.90
C ASN A 71 -20.44 14.09 5.99
N PHE A 72 -19.83 13.00 5.53
CA PHE A 72 -18.84 13.02 4.47
C PHE A 72 -19.56 12.90 3.13
N THR A 73 -19.45 13.92 2.28
CA THR A 73 -20.11 13.97 0.95
C THR A 73 -19.10 13.77 -0.16
N SER A 74 -19.43 12.93 -1.14
CA SER A 74 -18.59 12.68 -2.31
C SER A 74 -18.31 14.01 -3.02
N ALA A 75 -17.04 14.34 -3.18
CA ALA A 75 -16.60 15.63 -3.71
C ALA A 75 -15.73 15.53 -4.97
N GLY A 76 -15.48 14.30 -5.43
CA GLY A 76 -14.77 14.04 -6.68
C GLY A 76 -15.71 13.94 -7.88
N THR A 77 -15.13 13.79 -9.08
CA THR A 77 -15.89 13.60 -10.33
C THR A 77 -16.54 12.22 -10.45
N VAL A 78 -16.12 11.25 -9.64
CA VAL A 78 -16.67 9.90 -9.54
C VAL A 78 -17.12 9.64 -8.11
N VAL A 79 -18.30 9.03 -7.95
CA VAL A 79 -18.84 8.68 -6.63
C VAL A 79 -18.15 7.40 -6.13
N PRO A 80 -17.56 7.40 -4.91
CA PRO A 80 -17.02 6.19 -4.28
C PRO A 80 -18.08 5.09 -4.15
N GLN A 81 -17.67 3.82 -4.18
CA GLN A 81 -18.58 2.68 -4.11
C GLN A 81 -18.36 1.86 -2.85
N VAL A 82 -19.41 1.37 -2.22
CA VAL A 82 -19.30 0.29 -1.23
C VAL A 82 -19.11 -1.02 -1.98
N ALA A 83 -17.99 -1.68 -1.75
CA ALA A 83 -17.64 -2.99 -2.30
C ALA A 83 -17.39 -4.01 -1.19
N THR A 84 -17.51 -5.30 -1.49
CA THR A 84 -17.18 -6.39 -0.56
C THR A 84 -15.84 -6.99 -0.97
N LEU A 85 -14.87 -7.00 -0.05
CA LEU A 85 -13.55 -7.59 -0.21
C LEU A 85 -13.33 -8.57 0.96
N ASP A 86 -12.97 -9.81 0.65
CA ASP A 86 -12.77 -10.89 1.63
C ASP A 86 -13.95 -11.01 2.63
N GLY A 87 -15.17 -10.88 2.13
CA GLY A 87 -16.40 -10.93 2.93
C GLY A 87 -16.70 -9.67 3.77
N VAL A 88 -15.91 -8.61 3.67
CA VAL A 88 -16.11 -7.35 4.42
C VAL A 88 -16.42 -6.20 3.48
N LYS A 89 -17.41 -5.39 3.86
CA LYS A 89 -17.77 -4.19 3.10
C LYS A 89 -16.92 -2.99 3.49
N GLY A 90 -16.43 -2.28 2.49
CA GLY A 90 -15.75 -0.99 2.63
C GLY A 90 -16.03 -0.06 1.45
N VAL A 91 -15.67 1.21 1.60
CA VAL A 91 -15.81 2.22 0.55
C VAL A 91 -14.53 2.25 -0.28
N SER A 92 -14.64 1.91 -1.56
CA SER A 92 -13.54 1.86 -2.52
C SER A 92 -13.32 3.23 -3.19
N PHE A 93 -12.05 3.61 -3.25
CA PHE A 93 -11.54 4.81 -3.89
C PHE A 93 -10.60 4.41 -5.03
N LEU A 94 -10.76 5.08 -6.18
CA LEU A 94 -9.97 4.88 -7.37
C LEU A 94 -8.61 5.60 -7.27
N GLY A 95 -7.54 4.92 -7.69
CA GLY A 95 -6.22 5.51 -7.86
C GLY A 95 -6.09 6.40 -9.11
N GLY A 96 -4.88 6.93 -9.32
CA GLY A 96 -4.42 7.50 -10.60
C GLY A 96 -4.97 8.89 -11.01
N THR A 97 -6.05 9.39 -10.41
CA THR A 97 -6.64 10.69 -10.80
C THR A 97 -6.42 11.79 -9.75
N ALA A 98 -5.56 12.76 -10.06
CA ALA A 98 -5.13 13.84 -9.18
C ALA A 98 -6.19 14.97 -9.00
N GLY A 99 -6.06 15.76 -7.93
CA GLY A 99 -6.79 17.02 -7.75
C GLY A 99 -8.25 16.80 -7.37
N ALA A 100 -9.19 17.43 -8.07
CA ALA A 100 -10.63 17.23 -7.85
C ALA A 100 -11.20 16.02 -8.61
N ASN A 101 -10.42 15.44 -9.53
CA ASN A 101 -10.88 14.35 -10.37
C ASN A 101 -10.74 13.01 -9.63
N GLY A 102 -11.64 12.06 -9.90
CA GLY A 102 -11.66 10.74 -9.28
C GLY A 102 -12.58 10.68 -8.07
N THR A 103 -12.25 9.86 -7.08
CA THR A 103 -13.06 9.64 -5.87
C THR A 103 -12.43 10.30 -4.66
N HIS A 104 -13.24 10.95 -3.82
CA HIS A 104 -12.89 11.37 -2.46
C HIS A 104 -14.13 11.92 -1.73
N TYR A 105 -14.01 12.08 -0.41
CA TYR A 105 -15.01 12.79 0.38
C TYR A 105 -14.50 14.13 0.90
N LEU A 106 -15.45 15.05 1.09
CA LEU A 106 -15.30 16.23 1.92
C LEU A 106 -16.22 16.08 3.14
N GLY A 107 -15.64 16.20 4.34
CA GLY A 107 -16.36 16.10 5.60
C GLY A 107 -16.66 17.45 6.25
N PRO A 108 -17.07 17.43 7.53
CA PRO A 108 -17.18 18.63 8.36
C PRO A 108 -15.87 19.41 8.49
N VAL A 109 -15.97 20.66 8.94
CA VAL A 109 -14.82 21.49 9.30
C VAL A 109 -14.04 20.83 10.44
N ALA A 110 -12.70 20.77 10.33
CA ALA A 110 -11.86 20.25 11.39
C ALA A 110 -11.92 21.20 12.61
N PRO A 111 -12.37 20.74 13.79
CA PRO A 111 -12.51 21.59 14.97
C PRO A 111 -11.15 21.88 15.60
N SER A 112 -11.07 22.96 16.39
CA SER A 112 -9.85 23.37 17.10
C SER A 112 -9.30 22.31 18.06
N SER A 113 -10.13 21.36 18.48
CA SER A 113 -9.72 20.23 19.33
C SER A 113 -8.77 19.25 18.64
N VAL A 114 -8.63 19.31 17.31
CA VAL A 114 -7.68 18.46 16.54
C VAL A 114 -6.76 19.24 15.61
N THR A 115 -6.78 20.57 15.65
CA THR A 115 -5.83 21.43 14.90
C THR A 115 -4.73 21.95 15.83
N ALA A 116 -3.83 22.79 15.32
CA ALA A 116 -2.66 23.29 16.03
C ALA A 116 -1.86 22.16 16.72
N GLY A 117 -1.39 22.39 17.95
CA GLY A 117 -0.68 21.41 18.78
C GLY A 117 -1.58 20.48 19.60
N SER A 118 -2.90 20.45 19.35
CA SER A 118 -3.83 19.60 20.12
C SER A 118 -3.53 18.11 19.95
N SER A 119 -3.63 17.34 21.03
CA SER A 119 -3.53 15.88 20.96
C SER A 119 -4.69 15.28 20.16
N ARG A 120 -4.47 14.13 19.51
CA ARG A 120 -5.43 13.55 18.56
C ARG A 120 -5.09 12.10 18.25
N SER A 121 -6.08 11.36 17.76
CA SER A 121 -5.86 10.03 17.18
C SER A 121 -6.74 9.80 15.96
N ILE A 122 -6.27 8.95 15.06
CA ILE A 122 -7.03 8.42 13.92
C ILE A 122 -6.88 6.90 13.94
N GLU A 123 -7.97 6.17 13.75
CA GLU A 123 -7.98 4.72 13.56
C GLU A 123 -8.70 4.41 12.25
N ALA A 124 -8.22 3.42 11.48
CA ALA A 124 -8.88 2.99 10.27
C ALA A 124 -8.69 1.50 9.99
N TRP A 125 -9.70 0.89 9.37
CA TRP A 125 -9.59 -0.40 8.70
C TRP A 125 -9.49 -0.16 7.19
N VAL A 126 -8.38 -0.56 6.60
CA VAL A 126 -8.08 -0.33 5.19
C VAL A 126 -7.74 -1.62 4.48
N TYR A 127 -8.07 -1.69 3.20
CA TYR A 127 -7.60 -2.70 2.26
C TYR A 127 -6.90 -1.95 1.13
N ASN A 128 -5.62 -2.21 0.95
CA ASN A 128 -4.84 -1.63 -0.14
C ASN A 128 -4.33 -2.76 -1.05
N PRO A 129 -4.77 -2.85 -2.33
CA PRO A 129 -4.36 -3.91 -3.24
C PRO A 129 -2.92 -3.75 -3.76
N SER A 130 -2.35 -2.54 -3.74
CA SER A 130 -1.07 -2.27 -4.40
C SER A 130 -0.27 -1.21 -3.66
N ALA A 131 1.00 -1.50 -3.38
CA ALA A 131 1.89 -0.54 -2.75
C ALA A 131 2.16 0.70 -3.61
N GLN A 132 1.98 1.89 -3.04
CA GLN A 132 2.50 3.14 -3.58
C GLN A 132 3.24 3.94 -2.49
N ALA A 133 4.08 4.88 -2.89
CA ALA A 133 4.88 5.66 -1.95
C ALA A 133 4.02 6.47 -0.96
N GLU A 134 2.90 7.03 -1.42
CA GLU A 134 2.00 7.86 -0.62
C GLU A 134 0.54 7.64 -1.02
N GLU A 135 -0.30 7.23 -0.07
CA GLU A 135 -1.73 6.99 -0.28
C GLU A 135 -2.51 7.51 0.92
N THR A 136 -3.21 8.63 0.77
CA THR A 136 -3.92 9.25 1.88
C THR A 136 -5.18 8.46 2.23
N VAL A 137 -5.38 8.20 3.51
CA VAL A 137 -6.62 7.61 4.06
C VAL A 137 -7.52 8.73 4.57
N PHE A 138 -6.96 9.59 5.43
CA PHE A 138 -7.69 10.66 6.11
C PHE A 138 -6.80 11.87 6.34
N ALA A 139 -7.32 13.08 6.12
CA ALA A 139 -6.52 14.29 6.22
C ALA A 139 -7.29 15.53 6.70
N TRP A 140 -6.55 16.45 7.32
CA TRP A 140 -6.91 17.86 7.50
C TRP A 140 -5.63 18.70 7.67
N GLY A 141 -5.75 19.98 7.98
CA GLY A 141 -4.62 20.89 7.78
C GLY A 141 -4.41 21.13 6.30
N ARG A 142 -3.26 21.67 5.91
CA ARG A 142 -2.95 21.87 4.49
C ARG A 142 -1.47 21.87 4.21
N ARG A 143 -1.17 21.57 2.95
CA ARG A 143 0.14 21.78 2.34
C ARG A 143 0.46 23.28 2.21
N GLY A 144 1.74 23.59 2.01
CA GLY A 144 2.22 24.94 1.73
C GLY A 144 2.27 25.86 2.96
N GLY A 145 2.58 25.30 4.14
CA GLY A 145 2.90 26.05 5.36
C GLY A 145 4.31 25.75 5.87
N PRO A 146 4.70 26.31 7.03
CA PRO A 146 5.84 25.82 7.81
C PRO A 146 5.71 24.33 8.18
N ASP A 147 6.77 23.78 8.76
CA ASP A 147 6.79 22.39 9.23
C ASP A 147 5.64 22.11 10.23
N GLY A 148 4.96 20.97 10.08
CA GLY A 148 3.92 20.53 11.02
C GLY A 148 2.53 21.14 10.80
N THR A 149 2.27 21.71 9.63
CA THR A 149 1.00 22.42 9.32
C THR A 149 -0.05 21.60 8.58
N ASN A 150 0.35 20.44 8.04
CA ASN A 150 -0.53 19.47 7.42
C ASN A 150 -0.77 18.28 8.37
N LEU A 151 -1.80 17.50 8.07
CA LEU A 151 -1.91 16.14 8.57
C LEU A 151 -2.55 15.27 7.48
N SER A 152 -1.75 14.38 6.91
CA SER A 152 -2.21 13.38 5.95
C SER A 152 -1.83 12.00 6.47
N PHE A 153 -2.78 11.33 7.13
CA PHE A 153 -2.61 9.93 7.52
C PHE A 153 -2.88 9.02 6.33
N GLY A 154 -1.97 8.09 6.08
CA GLY A 154 -1.90 7.31 4.85
C GLY A 154 -1.49 5.85 5.05
N HIS A 155 -1.44 5.11 3.95
CA HIS A 155 -1.01 3.72 3.87
C HIS A 155 -0.03 3.55 2.68
N GLY A 156 1.02 4.37 2.65
CA GLY A 156 2.06 4.33 1.62
C GLY A 156 3.37 3.68 2.08
N THR A 157 4.29 3.38 1.17
CA THR A 157 5.56 2.70 1.44
C THR A 157 6.75 3.61 1.69
N ASP A 158 6.62 4.93 1.48
CA ASP A 158 7.76 5.82 1.66
C ASP A 158 8.26 5.79 3.12
N PRO A 159 9.58 5.60 3.34
CA PRO A 159 10.13 5.43 4.69
C PRO A 159 10.07 6.71 5.53
N SER A 160 9.89 7.89 4.90
CA SER A 160 9.86 9.19 5.57
C SER A 160 8.44 9.69 5.82
N PHE A 161 7.50 9.46 4.88
CA PHE A 161 6.16 10.05 4.94
C PHE A 161 5.01 9.09 4.59
N GLY A 162 5.29 7.82 4.31
CA GLY A 162 4.27 6.85 3.88
C GLY A 162 3.14 6.63 4.88
N ALA A 163 3.37 6.89 6.18
CA ALA A 163 2.35 6.77 7.22
C ALA A 163 1.65 8.10 7.49
N VAL A 164 2.40 9.18 7.70
CA VAL A 164 1.83 10.50 8.00
C VAL A 164 2.68 11.61 7.40
N GLY A 165 2.05 12.42 6.54
CA GLY A 165 2.62 13.68 6.07
C GLY A 165 2.14 14.85 6.94
N HIS A 166 3.04 15.45 7.71
CA HIS A 166 2.83 16.69 8.47
C HIS A 166 3.22 17.95 7.70
N TRP A 167 3.83 17.78 6.52
CA TRP A 167 4.39 18.83 5.67
C TRP A 167 5.59 19.48 6.34
N GLY A 168 6.79 19.12 5.87
CA GLY A 168 8.06 19.51 6.51
C GLY A 168 8.68 18.33 7.26
N THR A 169 9.60 18.59 8.18
CA THR A 169 10.14 17.53 9.05
C THR A 169 9.77 17.76 10.52
N PRO A 170 9.51 16.70 11.30
CA PRO A 170 9.43 15.29 10.89
C PRO A 170 8.04 14.82 10.39
N ASP A 171 8.05 14.16 9.24
CA ASP A 171 6.99 13.26 8.78
C ASP A 171 7.20 11.86 9.40
N VAL A 172 6.26 10.93 9.18
CA VAL A 172 6.36 9.56 9.71
C VAL A 172 6.18 8.54 8.58
N GLY A 173 7.15 7.63 8.40
CA GLY A 173 6.98 6.41 7.63
C GLY A 173 6.65 5.19 8.50
N TRP A 174 6.33 4.07 7.87
CA TRP A 174 5.97 2.83 8.58
C TRP A 174 7.16 2.02 9.11
N ASN A 175 8.41 2.46 8.87
CA ASN A 175 9.62 1.69 9.20
C ASN A 175 9.57 0.24 8.67
N SER A 176 9.11 0.09 7.42
CA SER A 176 8.85 -1.19 6.75
C SER A 176 7.80 -2.10 7.42
N ASN A 177 7.11 -1.63 8.46
CA ASN A 177 6.04 -2.36 9.15
C ASN A 177 4.66 -2.00 8.57
N ILE A 178 4.40 -2.37 7.32
CA ILE A 178 3.11 -2.19 6.65
C ILE A 178 2.76 -3.41 5.79
N VAL A 179 1.48 -3.68 5.57
CA VAL A 179 1.00 -4.88 4.85
C VAL A 179 -0.08 -4.50 3.84
N PHE A 180 0.00 -5.09 2.64
CA PHE A 180 -0.93 -4.91 1.52
C PHE A 180 -1.65 -6.21 1.21
N GLY A 181 -2.68 -6.16 0.34
CA GLY A 181 -3.37 -7.35 -0.17
C GLY A 181 -4.29 -8.06 0.84
N ARG A 182 -4.53 -7.44 2.01
CA ARG A 182 -5.52 -7.87 3.01
C ARG A 182 -6.05 -6.66 3.78
N TRP A 183 -7.09 -6.87 4.57
CA TRP A 183 -7.52 -5.90 5.57
C TRP A 183 -6.44 -5.68 6.63
N THR A 184 -6.09 -4.42 6.85
CA THR A 184 -5.08 -3.97 7.80
C THR A 184 -5.70 -2.92 8.73
N TYR A 185 -5.46 -3.08 10.03
CA TYR A 185 -5.82 -2.06 11.01
C TYR A 185 -4.66 -1.08 11.14
N ILE A 186 -4.91 0.20 10.90
CA ILE A 186 -3.90 1.25 11.06
C ILE A 186 -4.39 2.30 12.04
N ALA A 187 -3.47 2.85 12.83
CA ALA A 187 -3.77 3.99 13.69
C ALA A 187 -2.61 4.99 13.74
N TYR A 188 -2.95 6.22 14.06
CA TYR A 188 -2.04 7.33 14.33
C TYR A 188 -2.45 8.00 15.64
N THR A 189 -1.48 8.35 16.47
CA THR A 189 -1.69 9.16 17.67
C THR A 189 -0.68 10.30 17.70
N TYR A 190 -1.09 11.44 18.26
CA TYR A 190 -0.21 12.55 18.59
C TYR A 190 -0.52 13.05 19.99
N ASP A 191 0.46 12.98 20.89
CA ASP A 191 0.29 13.32 22.31
C ASP A 191 0.61 14.79 22.65
N GLY A 192 0.99 15.59 21.66
CA GLY A 192 1.48 16.97 21.84
C GLY A 192 2.99 17.11 21.64
N SER A 193 3.72 15.99 21.54
CA SER A 193 5.17 15.98 21.32
C SER A 193 5.65 14.81 20.46
N THR A 194 4.89 13.74 20.38
CA THR A 194 5.27 12.52 19.68
C THR A 194 4.12 12.04 18.81
N ALA A 195 4.43 11.78 17.55
CA ALA A 195 3.56 11.10 16.60
C ALA A 195 3.91 9.61 16.58
N THR A 196 2.93 8.74 16.80
CA THR A 196 3.12 7.29 16.76
C THR A 196 2.14 6.67 15.78
N VAL A 197 2.61 5.74 14.97
CA VAL A 197 1.78 4.97 14.05
C VAL A 197 1.77 3.50 14.42
N TYR A 198 0.63 2.85 14.19
CA TYR A 198 0.36 1.49 14.61
C TYR A 198 -0.18 0.68 13.45
N LYS A 199 0.24 -0.59 13.38
CA LYS A 199 -0.29 -1.58 12.44
C LYS A 199 -0.76 -2.80 13.23
N ASP A 200 -1.98 -3.26 12.98
CA ASP A 200 -2.58 -4.45 13.60
C ASP A 200 -2.49 -4.43 15.14
N GLY A 201 -2.71 -3.25 15.73
CA GLY A 201 -2.72 -3.05 17.19
C GLY A 201 -1.35 -2.84 17.84
N GLU A 202 -0.26 -2.95 17.08
CA GLU A 202 1.12 -2.81 17.56
C GLU A 202 1.79 -1.54 17.02
N VAL A 203 2.77 -1.00 17.77
CA VAL A 203 3.54 0.17 17.32
C VAL A 203 4.37 -0.22 16.08
N ALA A 204 4.23 0.56 15.01
CA ALA A 204 5.00 0.39 13.78
C ALA A 204 6.19 1.37 13.71
N ASN A 205 5.96 2.64 14.06
CA ASN A 205 6.99 3.68 14.13
C ASN A 205 6.57 4.85 15.05
N SER A 206 7.51 5.68 15.48
CA SER A 206 7.24 6.88 16.25
C SER A 206 8.29 7.96 16.03
N GLU A 207 7.87 9.22 15.94
CA GLU A 207 8.73 10.37 15.71
C GLU A 207 8.40 11.51 16.70
N SER A 208 9.43 12.23 17.15
CA SER A 208 9.23 13.45 17.97
C SER A 208 8.89 14.63 17.06
N VAL A 209 7.69 15.17 17.17
CA VAL A 209 7.18 16.22 16.27
C VAL A 209 6.50 17.34 17.06
N THR A 210 6.69 18.57 16.61
CA THR A 210 5.89 19.72 17.08
C THR A 210 4.91 20.10 15.98
N LEU A 211 3.62 19.98 16.25
CA LEU A 211 2.58 20.26 15.26
C LEU A 211 1.93 21.61 15.51
N SER A 212 1.63 22.29 14.41
CA SER A 212 0.83 23.50 14.36
C SER A 212 -0.13 23.40 13.18
N THR A 213 -0.89 22.30 13.13
CA THR A 213 -1.78 21.94 12.01
C THR A 213 -2.77 23.06 11.73
N PHE A 214 -2.83 23.54 10.49
CA PHE A 214 -3.70 24.65 10.15
C PHE A 214 -5.19 24.29 10.23
N ASP A 215 -6.00 25.26 10.62
CA ASP A 215 -7.46 25.23 10.61
C ASP A 215 -8.07 26.04 9.45
N VAL A 216 -7.25 26.83 8.75
CA VAL A 216 -7.66 27.64 7.60
C VAL A 216 -6.75 27.53 6.38
N ASP A 217 -7.33 27.74 5.20
CA ASP A 217 -6.60 27.83 3.93
C ASP A 217 -5.83 29.17 3.78
N THR A 218 -5.14 29.35 2.65
CA THR A 218 -4.42 30.62 2.37
C THR A 218 -5.33 31.84 2.23
N ALA A 219 -6.64 31.65 2.04
CA ALA A 219 -7.64 32.71 1.96
C ALA A 219 -8.39 32.92 3.28
N GLY A 220 -8.07 32.15 4.33
CA GLY A 220 -8.73 32.22 5.64
C GLY A 220 -10.03 31.43 5.73
N ASN A 221 -10.37 30.59 4.75
CA ASN A 221 -11.54 29.73 4.83
C ASN A 221 -11.25 28.52 5.71
N PRO A 222 -12.22 28.02 6.50
CA PRO A 222 -12.03 26.83 7.32
C PRO A 222 -11.65 25.59 6.51
N LEU A 223 -10.71 24.81 7.03
CA LEU A 223 -10.30 23.54 6.44
C LEU A 223 -11.19 22.41 6.95
N HIS A 224 -11.53 21.52 6.02
CA HIS A 224 -12.39 20.38 6.27
C HIS A 224 -11.57 19.10 6.41
N PHE A 225 -12.16 18.11 7.08
CA PHE A 225 -11.71 16.73 6.95
C PHE A 225 -11.89 16.25 5.50
N ARG A 226 -10.93 15.44 5.03
CA ARG A 226 -10.99 14.77 3.73
C ARG A 226 -10.63 13.30 3.88
N ILE A 227 -11.23 12.47 3.02
CA ILE A 227 -10.95 11.03 2.90
C ILE A 227 -10.37 10.78 1.52
N ALA A 228 -9.37 9.90 1.42
CA ALA A 228 -8.68 9.53 0.19
C ALA A 228 -7.88 10.66 -0.48
N ARG A 229 -7.82 11.86 0.11
CA ARG A 229 -7.09 13.03 -0.39
C ARG A 229 -6.65 13.96 0.71
N GLN A 230 -5.59 14.71 0.43
CA GLN A 230 -5.11 15.81 1.26
C GLN A 230 -5.70 17.16 0.83
N ASN A 231 -5.48 18.18 1.66
CA ASN A 231 -5.72 19.58 1.32
C ASN A 231 -4.46 20.21 0.71
N ALA A 232 -4.59 20.79 -0.48
CA ALA A 232 -3.63 21.74 -1.01
C ALA A 232 -3.67 23.07 -0.23
N ALA A 233 -2.75 23.98 -0.52
CA ALA A 233 -2.63 25.27 0.18
C ALA A 233 -3.92 26.10 0.16
N GLY A 234 -4.65 26.09 -0.97
CA GLY A 234 -5.94 26.78 -1.11
C GLY A 234 -7.14 25.99 -0.59
N GLY A 235 -6.94 24.94 0.22
CA GLY A 235 -8.02 24.11 0.75
C GLY A 235 -8.67 23.17 -0.26
N THR A 236 -8.26 23.20 -1.53
CA THR A 236 -8.70 22.27 -2.59
C THR A 236 -8.08 20.87 -2.41
N PRO A 237 -8.67 19.81 -3.00
CA PRO A 237 -8.06 18.49 -2.93
C PRO A 237 -6.70 18.44 -3.65
N SER A 238 -5.73 17.80 -3.02
CA SER A 238 -4.36 17.67 -3.51
C SER A 238 -4.24 16.78 -4.75
N GLY A 239 -3.18 17.01 -5.53
CA GLY A 239 -2.78 16.12 -6.63
C GLY A 239 -1.85 14.96 -6.22
N VAL A 240 -1.41 14.91 -4.97
CA VAL A 240 -0.56 13.85 -4.40
C VAL A 240 -1.31 13.07 -3.33
N GLY A 241 -0.79 11.90 -2.94
CA GLY A 241 -1.43 10.98 -2.00
C GLY A 241 -2.67 10.30 -2.54
N VAL A 242 -2.76 10.10 -3.86
CA VAL A 242 -3.92 9.46 -4.52
C VAL A 242 -3.64 7.99 -4.73
N GLY A 243 -4.25 7.14 -3.91
CA GLY A 243 -4.11 5.69 -3.94
C GLY A 243 -5.39 4.96 -4.31
N GLU A 244 -5.25 3.74 -4.81
CA GLU A 244 -6.36 2.79 -4.85
C GLU A 244 -6.48 2.17 -3.46
N ILE A 245 -7.57 2.46 -2.76
CA ILE A 245 -7.75 2.00 -1.40
C ILE A 245 -9.22 1.79 -1.09
N THR A 246 -9.52 0.77 -0.29
CA THR A 246 -10.86 0.55 0.24
C THR A 246 -10.83 0.72 1.75
N ILE A 247 -11.76 1.53 2.30
CA ILE A 247 -11.79 1.89 3.71
C ILE A 247 -13.09 1.39 4.33
N ALA A 248 -13.01 0.50 5.33
CA ALA A 248 -14.20 -0.03 6.00
C ALA A 248 -14.64 0.84 7.16
N LYS A 249 -13.70 1.34 7.97
CA LYS A 249 -13.99 2.14 9.16
C LYS A 249 -12.99 3.27 9.33
N ILE A 250 -13.42 4.42 9.84
CA ILE A 250 -12.56 5.52 10.28
C ILE A 250 -13.08 6.06 11.61
N ARG A 251 -12.19 6.26 12.58
CA ARG A 251 -12.48 6.97 13.84
C ARG A 251 -11.46 8.06 14.09
N VAL A 252 -11.92 9.21 14.57
CA VAL A 252 -11.06 10.34 14.96
C VAL A 252 -11.37 10.76 16.38
N HIS A 253 -10.33 10.89 17.20
CA HIS A 253 -10.42 11.26 18.61
C HIS A 253 -9.70 12.58 18.86
N ASP A 254 -10.22 13.37 19.80
CA ASP A 254 -9.60 14.61 20.29
C ASP A 254 -8.55 14.40 21.38
N THR A 255 -8.09 13.16 21.55
CA THR A 255 -7.03 12.78 22.48
C THR A 255 -6.09 11.79 21.81
N ALA A 256 -4.84 11.72 22.27
CA ALA A 256 -3.97 10.60 21.99
C ALA A 256 -4.49 9.35 22.72
N LEU A 257 -4.77 8.29 21.97
CA LEU A 257 -5.12 6.99 22.51
C LEU A 257 -3.85 6.29 23.00
N GLU A 258 -3.96 5.59 24.12
CA GLU A 258 -2.87 4.76 24.63
C GLU A 258 -2.70 3.50 23.75
N ALA A 259 -1.48 2.99 23.64
CA ALA A 259 -1.19 1.79 22.82
C ALA A 259 -2.05 0.58 23.21
N THR A 260 -2.39 0.41 24.49
CA THR A 260 -3.26 -0.66 24.97
C THR A 260 -4.70 -0.51 24.51
N ALA A 261 -5.19 0.71 24.33
CA ALA A 261 -6.52 0.99 23.76
C ALA A 261 -6.55 0.62 22.27
N ILE A 262 -5.51 1.02 21.51
CA ILE A 262 -5.34 0.66 20.10
C ILE A 262 -5.31 -0.86 19.92
N LYS A 263 -4.50 -1.56 20.73
CA LYS A 263 -4.42 -3.03 20.76
C LYS A 263 -5.77 -3.69 21.07
N ALA A 264 -6.46 -3.22 22.12
CA ALA A 264 -7.76 -3.74 22.52
C ALA A 264 -8.82 -3.54 21.42
N LYS A 265 -8.75 -2.42 20.71
CA LYS A 265 -9.68 -2.12 19.62
C LYS A 265 -9.44 -3.04 18.42
N TYR A 266 -8.18 -3.25 18.04
CA TYR A 266 -7.80 -4.24 17.03
C TYR A 266 -8.29 -5.65 17.41
N ASP A 267 -8.01 -6.11 18.62
CA ASP A 267 -8.38 -7.47 19.06
C ASP A 267 -9.91 -7.68 19.09
N GLN A 268 -10.69 -6.64 19.36
CA GLN A 268 -12.15 -6.67 19.30
C GLN A 268 -12.66 -6.86 17.86
N GLU A 269 -12.00 -6.26 16.86
CA GLU A 269 -12.53 -6.16 15.50
C GLU A 269 -11.91 -7.18 14.53
N LYS A 270 -10.69 -7.68 14.78
CA LYS A 270 -9.91 -8.50 13.83
C LYS A 270 -10.64 -9.72 13.26
N ALA A 271 -11.53 -10.36 14.05
CA ALA A 271 -12.33 -11.49 13.59
C ALA A 271 -13.34 -11.08 12.50
N GLN A 272 -13.97 -9.90 12.62
CA GLN A 272 -14.85 -9.35 11.57
C GLN A 272 -14.10 -9.20 10.25
N PHE A 273 -12.81 -8.87 10.33
CA PHE A 273 -11.91 -8.67 9.20
C PHE A 273 -11.16 -9.93 8.73
N GLY A 274 -11.49 -11.09 9.32
CA GLY A 274 -10.98 -12.39 8.90
C GLY A 274 -9.53 -12.68 9.22
N LEU A 275 -8.94 -11.94 10.17
CA LEU A 275 -7.58 -12.17 10.64
C LEU A 275 -7.48 -13.28 11.71
N VAL A 276 -8.55 -14.06 11.86
CA VAL A 276 -8.56 -15.28 12.67
C VAL A 276 -8.48 -16.47 11.72
N ASP A 277 -8.02 -17.60 12.26
CA ASP A 277 -8.00 -18.90 11.60
C ASP A 277 -9.01 -19.75 12.38
N SER A 278 -10.20 -19.95 11.81
CA SER A 278 -11.35 -20.49 12.51
C SER A 278 -11.29 -22.00 12.70
N ASP A 279 -10.64 -22.74 11.82
CA ASP A 279 -10.47 -24.19 11.91
C ASP A 279 -9.05 -24.65 12.27
N ASN A 280 -8.11 -23.71 12.40
CA ASN A 280 -6.72 -23.90 12.83
C ASN A 280 -5.87 -24.71 11.84
N ASP A 281 -6.10 -24.51 10.54
CA ASP A 281 -5.34 -25.17 9.49
C ASP A 281 -4.11 -24.36 9.01
N GLY A 282 -3.96 -23.13 9.50
CA GLY A 282 -2.87 -22.22 9.17
C GLY A 282 -3.22 -21.18 8.11
N MET A 283 -4.42 -21.22 7.51
CA MET A 283 -4.96 -20.18 6.65
C MET A 283 -5.92 -19.27 7.43
N PRO A 284 -5.83 -17.93 7.30
CA PRO A 284 -6.78 -17.03 7.93
C PRO A 284 -8.09 -16.94 7.13
N ASP A 285 -9.21 -16.74 7.82
CA ASP A 285 -10.55 -16.68 7.22
C ASP A 285 -10.66 -15.69 6.04
N TRP A 286 -9.90 -14.59 6.04
CA TRP A 286 -9.93 -13.60 4.95
C TRP A 286 -9.43 -14.22 3.64
N PHE A 287 -8.42 -15.09 3.71
CA PHE A 287 -7.82 -15.74 2.55
C PHE A 287 -8.80 -16.76 1.97
N GLU A 288 -9.39 -17.59 2.84
CA GLU A 288 -10.37 -18.58 2.42
C GLU A 288 -11.66 -17.95 1.88
N ARG A 289 -12.09 -16.82 2.47
CA ARG A 289 -13.21 -16.03 1.92
C ARG A 289 -12.95 -15.51 0.52
N ARG A 290 -11.70 -15.17 0.19
CA ARG A 290 -11.30 -14.73 -1.15
C ARG A 290 -11.51 -15.85 -2.17
N TYR A 291 -11.20 -17.08 -1.78
CA TYR A 291 -11.31 -18.29 -2.61
C TYR A 291 -12.49 -19.18 -2.18
N SER A 292 -13.60 -18.56 -1.78
CA SER A 292 -14.78 -19.23 -1.20
C SER A 292 -15.49 -20.24 -2.12
N THR A 293 -15.07 -20.36 -3.38
CA THR A 293 -15.55 -21.39 -4.30
C THR A 293 -14.99 -22.77 -4.00
N PHE A 294 -13.84 -22.87 -3.32
CA PHE A 294 -13.19 -24.13 -2.95
C PHE A 294 -12.52 -24.14 -1.57
N LEU A 295 -12.27 -22.99 -0.95
CA LEU A 295 -11.86 -22.86 0.45
C LEU A 295 -13.05 -22.53 1.36
N ASN A 296 -12.99 -22.97 2.61
CA ASN A 296 -14.02 -22.77 3.61
C ASN A 296 -13.38 -22.59 5.00
N PRO A 297 -13.59 -21.44 5.67
CA PRO A 297 -13.07 -21.13 7.03
C PRO A 297 -13.46 -22.08 8.17
N ASN A 298 -14.12 -23.19 7.88
CA ASN A 298 -14.53 -24.18 8.88
C ASN A 298 -14.23 -25.62 8.41
N ASP A 299 -13.44 -25.81 7.36
CA ASP A 299 -13.00 -27.10 6.83
C ASP A 299 -11.46 -27.19 6.76
N PRO A 300 -10.79 -27.66 7.83
CA PRO A 300 -9.33 -27.65 7.90
C PRO A 300 -8.66 -28.64 6.93
N SER A 301 -9.45 -29.43 6.20
CA SER A 301 -8.93 -30.37 5.21
C SER A 301 -8.55 -29.68 3.89
N ASP A 302 -9.11 -28.50 3.61
CA ASP A 302 -8.84 -27.81 2.35
C ASP A 302 -7.44 -27.17 2.29
N ALA A 303 -6.82 -26.78 3.40
CA ALA A 303 -5.39 -26.41 3.47
C ALA A 303 -4.47 -27.42 2.80
N SER A 304 -4.79 -28.71 2.92
CA SER A 304 -3.97 -29.82 2.41
C SER A 304 -4.29 -30.25 0.97
N LYS A 305 -5.33 -29.65 0.36
CA LYS A 305 -5.68 -29.90 -1.04
C LYS A 305 -4.75 -29.09 -1.94
N ASP A 306 -4.55 -29.61 -3.13
CA ASP A 306 -3.86 -28.96 -4.24
C ASP A 306 -4.93 -28.68 -5.29
N GLN A 307 -5.32 -27.41 -5.41
CA GLN A 307 -6.55 -27.04 -6.10
C GLN A 307 -6.37 -26.94 -7.62
N ASP A 308 -5.18 -26.60 -8.10
CA ASP A 308 -4.85 -26.53 -9.54
C ASP A 308 -3.91 -27.63 -10.03
N ASN A 309 -3.41 -28.49 -9.14
CA ASN A 309 -2.57 -29.66 -9.41
C ASN A 309 -1.15 -29.30 -9.88
N ASP A 310 -0.59 -28.21 -9.36
CA ASP A 310 0.77 -27.76 -9.65
C ASP A 310 1.83 -28.40 -8.73
N GLY A 311 1.40 -29.08 -7.66
CA GLY A 311 2.25 -29.72 -6.66
C GLY A 311 2.38 -28.95 -5.35
N LEU A 312 1.70 -27.81 -5.18
CA LEU A 312 1.57 -27.07 -3.93
C LEU A 312 0.20 -27.30 -3.31
N THR A 313 0.16 -27.37 -1.99
CA THR A 313 -1.11 -27.35 -1.25
C THR A 313 -1.60 -25.90 -1.09
N ASN A 314 -2.90 -25.67 -0.96
CA ASN A 314 -3.48 -24.34 -0.71
C ASN A 314 -2.78 -23.57 0.43
N LEU A 315 -2.43 -24.26 1.53
CA LEU A 315 -1.68 -23.65 2.64
C LEU A 315 -0.27 -23.20 2.22
N ARG A 316 0.40 -23.99 1.38
CA ARG A 316 1.74 -23.70 0.89
C ARG A 316 1.70 -22.50 -0.06
N GLU A 317 0.68 -22.41 -0.88
CA GLU A 317 0.45 -21.27 -1.75
C GLU A 317 0.17 -19.99 -0.96
N PHE A 318 -0.68 -20.06 0.08
CA PHE A 318 -0.87 -18.97 1.02
C PHE A 318 0.46 -18.49 1.64
N GLN A 319 1.32 -19.42 2.06
CA GLN A 319 2.61 -19.11 2.67
C GLN A 319 3.62 -18.50 1.69
N LEU A 320 3.51 -18.84 0.41
CA LEU A 320 4.38 -18.33 -0.66
C LEU A 320 3.84 -17.05 -1.29
N GLY A 321 2.54 -16.79 -1.18
CA GLY A 321 1.86 -15.69 -1.85
C GLY A 321 1.42 -16.02 -3.27
N THR A 322 1.49 -17.29 -3.69
CA THR A 322 0.96 -17.76 -4.98
C THR A 322 -0.56 -17.87 -4.96
N VAL A 323 -1.18 -18.19 -6.08
CA VAL A 323 -2.63 -18.14 -6.26
C VAL A 323 -3.21 -19.57 -6.34
N PRO A 324 -4.02 -20.00 -5.33
CA PRO A 324 -4.53 -21.38 -5.21
C PRO A 324 -5.31 -22.01 -6.36
N ASN A 325 -5.55 -21.28 -7.42
CA ASN A 325 -6.28 -21.78 -8.58
C ASN A 325 -5.63 -21.35 -9.89
N ASN A 326 -4.34 -21.02 -9.83
CA ASN A 326 -3.52 -20.65 -10.96
C ASN A 326 -2.15 -21.32 -10.81
N PRO A 327 -1.86 -22.38 -11.58
CA PRO A 327 -0.70 -23.24 -11.35
C PRO A 327 0.64 -22.60 -11.79
N ASP A 328 0.62 -21.35 -12.23
CA ASP A 328 1.73 -20.56 -12.80
C ASP A 328 1.42 -19.08 -12.49
N THR A 329 1.80 -18.64 -11.30
CA THR A 329 1.37 -17.36 -10.72
C THR A 329 1.99 -16.17 -11.44
N ASP A 330 3.25 -16.25 -11.85
CA ASP A 330 3.94 -15.17 -12.54
C ASP A 330 3.82 -15.23 -14.08
N GLY A 331 3.35 -16.35 -14.62
CA GLY A 331 3.03 -16.52 -16.04
C GLY A 331 4.25 -16.75 -16.93
N ASP A 332 5.39 -17.18 -16.39
CA ASP A 332 6.59 -17.52 -17.17
C ASP A 332 6.43 -18.90 -17.87
N GLY A 333 5.50 -19.73 -17.38
CA GLY A 333 5.17 -21.04 -17.91
C GLY A 333 5.97 -22.20 -17.32
N LEU A 334 6.65 -22.00 -16.18
CA LEU A 334 6.90 -22.99 -15.14
C LEU A 334 5.68 -23.04 -14.20
N LEU A 335 5.56 -24.13 -13.44
CA LEU A 335 4.50 -24.25 -12.44
C LEU A 335 5.04 -23.84 -11.08
N ASP A 336 4.26 -23.18 -10.22
CA ASP A 336 4.76 -22.68 -8.93
C ASP A 336 5.35 -23.84 -8.09
N GLY A 337 4.68 -24.99 -8.09
CA GLY A 337 5.18 -26.21 -7.46
C GLY A 337 6.43 -26.80 -8.10
N ALA A 338 6.63 -26.63 -9.39
CA ALA A 338 7.86 -27.05 -10.08
C ALA A 338 9.04 -26.13 -9.73
N GLU A 339 8.80 -24.84 -9.58
CA GLU A 339 9.78 -23.83 -9.20
C GLU A 339 10.25 -24.00 -7.76
N VAL A 340 9.31 -24.11 -6.82
CA VAL A 340 9.61 -24.30 -5.39
C VAL A 340 10.38 -25.59 -5.14
N ASN A 341 10.09 -26.65 -5.91
CA ASN A 341 10.73 -27.95 -5.80
C ASN A 341 11.84 -28.17 -6.83
N ARG A 342 12.31 -27.11 -7.50
CA ARG A 342 13.26 -27.21 -8.60
C ARG A 342 14.60 -27.79 -8.16
N MET A 343 15.05 -28.79 -8.90
CA MET A 343 16.32 -29.49 -8.68
C MET A 343 17.15 -29.49 -9.96
N VAL A 344 18.37 -28.98 -9.86
CA VAL A 344 19.33 -28.93 -10.98
C VAL A 344 20.56 -29.75 -10.58
N ASN A 345 20.93 -30.73 -11.42
CA ASN A 345 22.06 -31.63 -11.14
C ASN A 345 22.02 -32.29 -9.75
N GLY A 346 20.81 -32.57 -9.24
CA GLY A 346 20.58 -33.16 -7.92
C GLY A 346 20.77 -32.20 -6.74
N GLN A 347 20.93 -30.90 -6.98
CA GLN A 347 20.95 -29.86 -5.96
C GLN A 347 19.69 -29.00 -6.03
N PRO A 348 19.15 -28.53 -4.88
CA PRO A 348 18.05 -27.56 -4.87
C PRO A 348 18.46 -26.27 -5.57
N ALA A 349 17.62 -25.81 -6.50
CA ALA A 349 17.76 -24.55 -7.21
C ALA A 349 16.39 -23.88 -7.41
N PRO A 350 15.65 -23.62 -6.30
CA PRO A 350 14.31 -23.06 -6.38
C PRO A 350 14.34 -21.64 -6.92
N THR A 351 13.43 -21.36 -7.84
CA THR A 351 13.12 -20.02 -8.35
C THR A 351 11.96 -19.41 -7.54
N ASP A 352 11.73 -18.11 -7.70
CA ASP A 352 10.67 -17.37 -7.02
C ASP A 352 9.39 -17.39 -7.87
N PRO A 353 8.34 -18.15 -7.51
CA PRO A 353 7.13 -18.33 -8.34
C PRO A 353 6.26 -17.06 -8.47
N LEU A 354 6.73 -15.94 -7.91
CA LEU A 354 6.11 -14.63 -8.05
C LEU A 354 6.90 -13.74 -9.03
N LYS A 355 7.94 -14.27 -9.67
CA LYS A 355 8.83 -13.55 -10.58
C LYS A 355 9.25 -14.44 -11.72
N ALA A 356 8.76 -14.10 -12.91
CA ALA A 356 9.13 -14.76 -14.15
C ALA A 356 10.65 -14.76 -14.45
N ASP A 357 11.43 -13.94 -13.76
CA ASP A 357 12.88 -13.78 -13.85
C ASP A 357 13.39 -13.57 -12.41
N THR A 358 13.93 -14.63 -11.80
CA THR A 358 14.27 -14.64 -10.37
C THR A 358 15.46 -13.74 -10.03
N ASP A 359 16.48 -13.69 -10.90
CA ASP A 359 17.71 -12.93 -10.64
C ASP A 359 17.75 -11.54 -11.30
N GLY A 360 16.80 -11.25 -12.19
CA GLY A 360 16.55 -9.94 -12.77
C GLY A 360 17.47 -9.59 -13.94
N ASP A 361 18.05 -10.56 -14.64
CA ASP A 361 18.93 -10.33 -15.78
C ASP A 361 18.17 -10.11 -17.12
N GLY A 362 16.88 -10.45 -17.14
CA GLY A 362 15.94 -10.33 -18.25
C GLY A 362 15.73 -11.59 -19.09
N LEU A 363 16.32 -12.73 -18.71
CA LEU A 363 15.90 -14.08 -19.11
C LEU A 363 14.85 -14.60 -18.11
N SER A 364 13.91 -15.41 -18.59
CA SER A 364 12.93 -16.02 -17.70
C SER A 364 13.45 -17.32 -17.09
N ASP A 365 13.05 -17.64 -15.86
CA ASP A 365 13.44 -18.86 -15.15
C ASP A 365 13.21 -20.14 -15.99
N LYS A 366 12.15 -20.15 -16.79
CA LYS A 366 11.84 -21.20 -17.77
C LYS A 366 12.95 -21.50 -18.78
N VAL A 367 13.63 -20.49 -19.32
CA VAL A 367 14.65 -20.69 -20.37
C VAL A 367 16.01 -21.03 -19.77
N GLU A 368 16.22 -20.68 -18.51
CA GLU A 368 17.46 -20.86 -17.77
C GLU A 368 17.49 -22.20 -17.06
N THR A 369 17.76 -23.28 -17.81
CA THR A 369 17.59 -24.64 -17.30
C THR A 369 18.60 -25.07 -16.22
N GLY A 370 19.62 -24.26 -15.91
CA GLY A 370 20.68 -24.57 -14.95
C GLY A 370 21.57 -25.75 -15.36
N THR A 371 21.40 -26.28 -16.57
CA THR A 371 22.12 -27.49 -17.02
C THR A 371 23.62 -27.25 -17.24
N GLY A 372 24.06 -25.99 -17.26
CA GLY A 372 25.43 -25.59 -17.56
C GLY A 372 25.79 -25.80 -19.04
N LYS A 373 24.79 -25.94 -19.91
CA LYS A 373 24.97 -26.22 -21.33
C LYS A 373 24.04 -25.37 -22.17
N PHE A 374 24.61 -24.47 -22.96
CA PHE A 374 23.85 -23.70 -23.93
C PHE A 374 23.34 -24.59 -25.08
N VAL A 375 22.02 -24.65 -25.23
CA VAL A 375 21.33 -25.35 -26.32
C VAL A 375 20.74 -24.34 -27.30
N SER A 376 20.04 -23.32 -26.80
CA SER A 376 19.43 -22.25 -27.59
C SER A 376 19.02 -21.07 -26.72
N ALA A 377 18.49 -19.99 -27.31
CA ALA A 377 17.90 -18.88 -26.55
C ALA A 377 16.66 -19.27 -25.70
N ASN A 378 16.06 -20.44 -25.94
CA ASN A 378 14.94 -20.97 -25.14
C ASN A 378 15.36 -22.10 -24.19
N ASP A 379 16.66 -22.42 -24.15
CA ASP A 379 17.28 -23.41 -23.25
C ASP A 379 18.75 -23.02 -23.15
N THR A 380 19.00 -22.00 -22.34
CA THR A 380 20.30 -21.33 -22.23
C THR A 380 21.28 -22.14 -21.38
N GLY A 381 20.76 -23.04 -20.54
CA GLY A 381 21.56 -23.76 -19.56
C GLY A 381 22.10 -22.92 -18.41
N SER A 382 21.91 -21.58 -18.45
CA SER A 382 22.32 -20.65 -17.40
C SER A 382 21.59 -20.93 -16.09
N ASP A 383 22.18 -20.45 -15.00
CA ASP A 383 21.67 -20.56 -13.63
C ASP A 383 20.72 -19.38 -13.33
N PRO A 384 19.39 -19.59 -13.21
CA PRO A 384 18.40 -18.51 -13.00
C PRO A 384 18.49 -17.79 -11.65
N LEU A 385 19.49 -18.15 -10.84
CA LEU A 385 19.78 -17.54 -9.56
C LEU A 385 21.02 -16.63 -9.65
N LYS A 386 21.57 -16.44 -10.86
CA LYS A 386 22.78 -15.66 -11.14
C LYS A 386 22.69 -14.96 -12.49
N ALA A 387 22.50 -13.64 -12.43
CA ALA A 387 22.49 -12.79 -13.62
C ALA A 387 23.76 -12.81 -14.50
N ASP A 388 24.83 -13.46 -14.05
CA ASP A 388 26.09 -13.73 -14.78
C ASP A 388 26.55 -15.12 -14.30
N THR A 389 26.19 -16.16 -15.06
CA THR A 389 26.33 -17.56 -14.65
C THR A 389 27.78 -17.98 -14.51
N ASP A 390 28.64 -17.53 -15.43
CA ASP A 390 30.05 -17.94 -15.48
C ASP A 390 31.04 -16.95 -14.85
N GLY A 391 30.56 -15.75 -14.52
CA GLY A 391 31.26 -14.73 -13.74
C GLY A 391 32.31 -13.95 -14.52
N ASP A 392 32.20 -13.85 -15.84
CA ASP A 392 33.17 -13.15 -16.69
C ASP A 392 32.89 -11.63 -16.84
N GLY A 393 31.74 -11.18 -16.34
CA GLY A 393 31.31 -9.79 -16.32
C GLY A 393 30.35 -9.40 -17.45
N PHE A 394 29.88 -10.36 -18.26
CA PHE A 394 28.73 -10.21 -19.16
C PHE A 394 27.55 -11.00 -18.57
N GLY A 395 26.37 -10.39 -18.48
CA GLY A 395 25.19 -11.09 -17.97
C GLY A 395 24.58 -12.04 -19.01
N ASP A 396 23.85 -13.05 -18.57
CA ASP A 396 23.44 -14.18 -19.42
C ASP A 396 22.55 -13.71 -20.59
N LEU A 397 21.60 -12.80 -20.36
CA LEU A 397 20.82 -12.17 -21.43
C LEU A 397 21.71 -11.49 -22.49
N GLN A 398 22.75 -10.77 -22.04
CA GLN A 398 23.66 -10.06 -22.92
C GLN A 398 24.44 -11.03 -23.81
N GLU A 399 24.80 -12.19 -23.27
CA GLU A 399 25.52 -13.24 -23.96
C GLU A 399 24.66 -13.95 -24.99
N VAL A 400 23.45 -14.37 -24.61
CA VAL A 400 22.48 -14.97 -25.51
C VAL A 400 22.18 -14.02 -26.68
N PHE A 401 21.98 -12.73 -26.41
CA PHE A 401 21.80 -11.70 -27.46
C PHE A 401 23.06 -11.49 -28.31
N GLY A 402 24.23 -11.55 -27.66
CA GLY A 402 25.55 -11.48 -28.29
C GLY A 402 25.94 -12.72 -29.08
N SER A 403 25.10 -13.76 -29.09
CA SER A 403 25.38 -15.09 -29.66
C SER A 403 26.65 -15.73 -29.06
N SER A 404 26.91 -15.47 -27.78
CA SER A 404 27.92 -16.15 -26.98
C SER A 404 27.28 -17.18 -26.04
N ASP A 405 28.08 -17.88 -25.23
CA ASP A 405 27.62 -18.99 -24.41
C ASP A 405 27.69 -18.56 -22.94
N PRO A 406 26.54 -18.35 -22.27
CA PRO A 406 26.50 -17.81 -20.90
C PRO A 406 27.08 -18.74 -19.82
N ASN A 407 27.48 -19.96 -20.20
CA ASN A 407 28.01 -20.96 -19.28
C ASN A 407 29.53 -21.10 -19.39
N THR A 408 30.20 -20.25 -20.18
CA THR A 408 31.61 -20.40 -20.53
C THR A 408 32.35 -19.06 -20.54
N ALA A 409 33.10 -18.77 -19.47
CA ALA A 409 33.79 -17.49 -19.23
C ALA A 409 34.86 -17.05 -20.27
N THR A 410 35.05 -17.82 -21.34
CA THR A 410 35.91 -17.48 -22.48
C THR A 410 35.13 -17.20 -23.76
N SER A 411 33.83 -17.47 -23.74
CA SER A 411 32.87 -17.24 -24.80
C SER A 411 32.20 -15.89 -24.54
N VAL A 412 32.92 -14.79 -24.78
CA VAL A 412 32.35 -13.45 -24.58
C VAL A 412 31.58 -12.97 -25.81
N PRO A 413 30.60 -12.07 -25.66
CA PRO A 413 30.00 -11.36 -26.78
C PRO A 413 31.10 -10.72 -27.63
N GLY A 414 31.02 -10.88 -28.95
CA GLY A 414 31.90 -10.15 -29.86
C GLY A 414 31.82 -8.64 -29.58
N PRO A 415 32.85 -7.84 -29.92
CA PRO A 415 32.75 -6.39 -29.77
C PRO A 415 31.47 -5.97 -30.48
N ILE A 416 30.51 -5.41 -29.73
CA ILE A 416 29.29 -4.81 -30.24
C ILE A 416 29.74 -3.81 -31.29
N ARG A 417 29.85 -4.26 -32.53
CA ARG A 417 29.92 -3.35 -33.67
C ARG A 417 28.56 -2.71 -33.59
N PRO A 418 28.46 -1.40 -33.30
CA PRO A 418 27.17 -0.76 -33.43
C PRO A 418 26.69 -1.14 -34.81
N ALA A 419 25.56 -1.86 -34.87
CA ALA A 419 24.87 -2.03 -36.11
C ALA A 419 24.76 -0.59 -36.64
N LEU A 420 25.37 -0.31 -37.79
CA LEU A 420 24.97 0.85 -38.57
C LEU A 420 23.53 0.53 -38.99
N VAL A 421 22.60 0.75 -38.07
CA VAL A 421 21.19 0.88 -38.37
C VAL A 421 21.14 2.18 -39.14
N CYS A 422 21.01 2.09 -40.45
CA CYS A 422 20.44 3.19 -41.22
C CYS A 422 19.05 3.39 -40.64
N LEU A 423 18.88 4.42 -39.80
CA LEU A 423 17.57 4.94 -39.46
C LEU A 423 17.00 5.61 -40.71
N ASP A 424 16.47 4.81 -41.62
CA ASP A 424 15.38 5.29 -42.46
C ASP A 424 14.42 4.15 -42.75
N GLU A 425 13.40 4.03 -41.91
CA GLU A 425 12.17 3.39 -42.36
C GLU A 425 10.96 4.02 -41.68
N GLN A 426 10.55 5.16 -42.22
CA GLN A 426 9.15 5.31 -42.57
C GLN A 426 9.00 5.73 -44.04
N ARG A 427 8.67 4.71 -44.85
CA ARG A 427 8.02 4.77 -46.17
C ARG A 427 8.85 5.47 -47.26
N HIS A 428 9.47 4.67 -48.13
CA HIS A 428 9.00 4.43 -49.50
C HIS A 428 9.89 3.35 -50.14
N GLY A 429 9.25 2.40 -50.82
CA GLY A 429 9.91 1.21 -51.36
C GLY A 429 11.07 1.53 -52.30
N GLY A 430 12.17 0.80 -52.12
CA GLY A 430 13.30 0.73 -53.04
C GLY A 430 14.15 -0.49 -52.73
N GLU A 431 14.20 -1.45 -53.66
CA GLU A 431 15.02 -2.65 -53.56
C GLU A 431 16.52 -2.29 -53.50
N CYS A 432 17.25 -2.89 -52.56
CA CYS A 432 18.71 -2.89 -52.57
C CYS A 432 19.24 -3.93 -53.59
N VAL A 433 19.63 -3.47 -54.77
CA VAL A 433 20.27 -4.31 -55.79
C VAL A 433 21.75 -4.51 -55.44
N HIS A 434 22.16 -5.77 -55.22
CA HIS A 434 23.56 -6.16 -55.09
C HIS A 434 24.29 -6.00 -56.43
N GLY A 435 25.05 -4.90 -56.59
CA GLY A 435 26.00 -4.72 -57.67
C GLY A 435 27.36 -5.31 -57.31
N SER A 436 27.66 -6.52 -57.78
CA SER A 436 29.02 -7.06 -57.76
C SER A 436 29.90 -6.33 -58.77
N SER A 437 30.95 -5.65 -58.31
CA SER A 437 32.05 -5.22 -59.18
C SER A 437 33.39 -5.51 -58.51
N ARG A 438 34.16 -6.40 -59.13
CA ARG A 438 35.52 -6.78 -58.77
C ARG A 438 36.49 -5.67 -59.17
N ARG A 439 37.27 -5.14 -58.22
CA ARG A 439 38.72 -4.89 -58.36
C ARG A 439 39.35 -4.51 -57.00
N ALA A 440 40.63 -4.87 -56.89
CA ALA A 440 41.41 -4.98 -55.66
C ALA A 440 41.84 -3.64 -55.05
N GLY A 441 41.93 -3.61 -53.72
CA GLY A 441 42.69 -2.63 -52.93
C GLY A 441 41.87 -1.42 -52.45
N GLU A 442 41.66 -1.36 -51.13
CA GLU A 442 41.17 -0.22 -50.34
C GLU A 442 39.72 0.27 -50.59
N SER A 443 38.78 -0.21 -49.76
CA SER A 443 37.47 0.44 -49.58
C SER A 443 37.51 1.41 -48.40
N ARG A 444 37.68 2.71 -48.65
CA ARG A 444 37.27 3.77 -47.71
C ARG A 444 35.83 4.18 -48.06
N ASN A 445 34.86 3.75 -47.25
CA ASN A 445 33.50 4.27 -47.33
C ASN A 445 33.49 5.70 -46.75
N HIS A 446 33.37 6.71 -47.62
CA HIS A 446 33.00 8.06 -47.20
C HIS A 446 31.48 8.22 -47.32
N CYS A 447 30.79 8.39 -46.19
CA CYS A 447 29.45 8.98 -46.17
C CYS A 447 29.59 10.46 -45.77
N ARG A 448 29.08 11.36 -46.62
CA ARG A 448 29.08 12.81 -46.38
C ARG A 448 27.65 13.25 -46.09
N CYS A 449 27.33 13.53 -44.84
CA CYS A 449 26.04 14.13 -44.47
C CYS A 449 26.14 15.66 -44.54
N GLN A 450 25.34 16.31 -45.39
CA GLN A 450 25.14 17.76 -45.36
C GLN A 450 23.80 18.09 -44.71
N GLY A 451 23.81 18.98 -43.72
CA GLY A 451 22.59 19.57 -43.15
C GLY A 451 22.80 20.11 -41.74
N ARG A 452 22.92 21.45 -41.61
CA ARG A 452 22.78 22.18 -40.33
C ARG A 452 21.30 22.34 -40.02
N HIS A 453 20.86 22.22 -38.76
CA HIS A 453 19.96 23.18 -38.08
C HIS A 453 19.86 22.87 -36.56
N PRO A 454 19.56 23.87 -35.71
CA PRO A 454 19.92 23.88 -34.29
C PRO A 454 18.76 23.57 -33.33
N GLY A 455 19.13 22.99 -32.19
CA GLY A 455 18.38 23.04 -30.93
C GLY A 455 17.54 21.82 -30.64
N TRP A 456 18.01 20.93 -29.77
CA TRP A 456 17.32 20.24 -28.65
C TRP A 456 18.41 19.53 -27.80
N PRO A 457 18.23 19.35 -26.47
CA PRO A 457 19.30 19.16 -25.50
C PRO A 457 19.79 17.69 -25.36
N GLN A 458 21.07 17.54 -25.03
CA GLN A 458 21.71 16.25 -24.69
C GLN A 458 21.41 15.85 -23.23
N GLN A 459 20.99 14.60 -23.03
CA GLN A 459 21.02 13.82 -21.77
C GLN A 459 20.74 12.36 -22.20
N LEU A 460 21.39 11.28 -21.78
CA LEU A 460 22.44 10.97 -20.81
C LEU A 460 23.20 9.77 -21.40
N LEU A 461 24.52 9.84 -21.54
CA LEU A 461 25.36 8.66 -21.85
C LEU A 461 26.11 8.29 -20.57
N TYR A 462 25.86 7.10 -20.04
CA TYR A 462 26.71 6.48 -19.03
C TYR A 462 28.09 6.26 -19.62
N ARG A 463 29.11 6.83 -18.96
CA ARG A 463 30.53 6.68 -19.30
C ARG A 463 31.15 5.78 -18.25
N THR A 464 31.49 4.54 -18.61
CA THR A 464 32.36 3.70 -17.80
C THR A 464 33.81 4.03 -18.16
N ASP A 465 34.46 4.84 -17.31
CA ASP A 465 35.89 5.10 -17.41
C ASP A 465 36.66 3.86 -16.93
N ARG A 466 37.38 3.17 -17.83
CA ARG A 466 38.57 2.36 -17.49
C ARG A 466 39.78 2.96 -18.17
N ALA A 467 40.47 3.85 -17.46
CA ALA A 467 41.84 4.25 -17.78
C ALA A 467 42.79 3.60 -16.77
N GLY A 468 43.67 2.72 -17.25
CA GLY A 468 44.61 2.01 -16.41
C GLY A 468 45.80 1.45 -17.17
N ILE A 469 46.58 2.29 -17.85
CA ILE A 469 47.99 1.99 -18.22
C ILE A 469 48.82 3.29 -18.10
N PRO A 470 49.96 3.29 -17.38
CA PRO A 470 50.76 4.48 -17.14
C PRO A 470 51.86 4.65 -18.20
N ARG A 471 52.23 5.89 -18.55
CA ARG A 471 53.65 6.31 -18.71
C ARG A 471 53.86 7.78 -19.08
N ARG A 472 54.82 8.34 -18.33
CA ARG A 472 55.91 9.27 -18.66
C ARG A 472 55.61 10.77 -18.84
N GLU A 473 56.17 11.49 -17.87
CA GLU A 473 56.74 12.84 -17.93
C GLU A 473 57.21 13.30 -19.31
N ARG A 474 56.82 14.53 -19.68
CA ARG A 474 57.76 15.54 -20.18
C ARG A 474 57.24 16.93 -19.83
N GLN A 475 58.10 17.70 -19.15
CA GLN A 475 58.03 19.15 -18.98
C GLN A 475 58.09 19.87 -20.33
N SER A 476 57.34 20.96 -20.50
CA SER A 476 57.88 22.34 -20.51
C SER A 476 56.91 23.34 -21.16
N ASN A 477 56.78 24.48 -20.46
CA ASN A 477 56.54 25.87 -20.89
C ASN A 477 55.77 26.14 -22.20
N SER A 478 54.67 26.87 -22.12
CA SER A 478 54.59 28.34 -21.99
C SER A 478 53.18 28.77 -21.63
#